data_AF-A0A1F7RCW1-F1
#
_entry.id   AF-A0A1F7RCW1-F1
#
_cell.length_a   1.000
_cell.length_b   1.000
_cell.length_c   1.000
_cell.angle_alpha   90.00
_cell.angle_beta   90.00
_cell.angle_gamma   90.00
#
_symmetry.space_group_name_H-M   'P 1'
#
loop_
_entity.id
_entity.type
_entity.pdbx_description
1 polymer ?
#
loop_
_entity_poly.entity_id
_entity_poly.type
_entity_poly.pdbx_seq_one_letter_code
_entity_poly.pdbx_strand_id
1 'polypeptide(L)'
;MREKEARREDFKERDSAQVPINKYNLYLKSTPLIQADNPEIKKVAAQISNGEKNAYKFSRKAVEWMEKNIGCRLIENFSALDTLKSREGECQSTSYLYADFLMASKILCRLVAGIVYPSNLRGFIYH
;
A
#
# COMPACT_ATOMS: atom_id res chain seq x y z
N MET A 1 -11.55 -33.71 6.57
CA MET A 1 -12.05 -32.33 6.79
C MET A 1 -11.40 -31.45 5.73
N ARG A 2 -12.18 -30.72 4.92
CA ARG A 2 -11.64 -29.77 3.95
C ARG A 2 -11.53 -28.41 4.64
N GLU A 3 -10.30 -27.96 4.88
CA GLU A 3 -10.02 -26.64 5.41
C GLU A 3 -10.67 -25.59 4.49
N LYS A 4 -11.51 -24.74 5.07
CA LYS A 4 -12.09 -23.60 4.37
C LYS A 4 -11.04 -22.49 4.34
N GLU A 5 -10.07 -22.61 3.45
CA GLU A 5 -9.29 -21.45 3.04
C GLU A 5 -10.25 -20.38 2.50
N ALA A 6 -10.03 -19.12 2.86
CA ALA A 6 -10.77 -18.01 2.30
C ALA A 6 -10.57 -18.02 0.78
N ARG A 7 -11.55 -18.54 0.03
CA ARG A 7 -11.51 -18.50 -1.43
C ARG A 7 -11.55 -17.04 -1.82
N ARG A 8 -10.54 -16.61 -2.57
CA ARG A 8 -10.53 -15.31 -3.23
C ARG A 8 -11.82 -15.24 -4.06
N GLU A 9 -12.76 -14.38 -3.68
CA GLU A 9 -13.91 -14.10 -4.55
C GLU A 9 -13.36 -13.59 -5.88
N ASP A 10 -13.98 -14.01 -6.99
CA ASP A 10 -13.57 -13.60 -8.34
C ASP A 10 -13.85 -12.10 -8.54
N PHE A 11 -12.93 -11.26 -8.07
CA PHE A 11 -12.99 -9.82 -8.25
C PHE A 11 -12.77 -9.50 -9.74
N LYS A 12 -13.78 -8.93 -10.39
CA LYS A 12 -13.66 -8.48 -11.78
C LYS A 12 -13.16 -7.04 -11.78
N GLU A 13 -12.08 -6.78 -12.51
CA GLU A 13 -11.46 -5.47 -12.61
C GLU A 13 -12.44 -4.33 -12.98
N ARG A 14 -13.43 -4.65 -13.82
CA ARG A 14 -14.49 -3.72 -14.26
C ARG A 14 -15.36 -3.21 -13.10
N ASP A 15 -15.44 -3.97 -12.01
CA ASP A 15 -16.22 -3.63 -10.82
C ASP A 15 -15.42 -2.73 -9.85
N SER A 16 -14.16 -2.41 -10.19
CA SER A 16 -13.33 -1.51 -9.39
C SER A 16 -13.87 -0.09 -9.37
N ALA A 17 -13.79 0.53 -8.19
CA ALA A 17 -14.02 1.96 -8.01
C ALA A 17 -13.10 2.80 -8.92
N GLN A 18 -13.60 3.96 -9.32
CA GLN A 18 -12.86 4.94 -10.11
C GLN A 18 -12.31 6.04 -9.19
N VAL A 19 -11.07 6.46 -9.43
CA VAL A 19 -10.45 7.58 -8.71
C VAL A 19 -10.71 8.92 -9.43
N PRO A 20 -10.93 10.02 -8.68
CA PRO A 20 -10.88 10.12 -7.21
C PRO A 20 -12.17 9.66 -6.51
N ILE A 21 -12.04 8.96 -5.37
CA ILE A 21 -13.19 8.54 -4.54
C ILE A 21 -13.50 9.63 -3.52
N ASN A 22 -14.53 10.45 -3.77
CA ASN A 22 -14.85 11.62 -2.93
C ASN A 22 -15.74 11.32 -1.70
N LYS A 23 -16.17 10.07 -1.50
CA LYS A 23 -17.16 9.69 -0.48
C LYS A 23 -16.60 9.68 0.96
N TYR A 24 -15.29 9.74 1.15
CA TYR A 24 -14.62 9.51 2.45
C TYR A 24 -13.45 10.45 2.74
N ASN A 25 -13.53 11.71 2.29
CA ASN A 25 -12.43 12.68 2.39
C ASN A 25 -11.85 12.89 3.80
N LEU A 26 -12.67 12.72 4.85
CA LEU A 26 -12.21 12.80 6.25
C LEU A 26 -11.14 11.75 6.59
N TYR A 27 -11.23 10.57 5.98
CA TYR A 27 -10.32 9.44 6.21
C TYR A 27 -9.11 9.41 5.26
N LEU A 28 -9.02 10.40 4.37
CA LEU A 28 -7.87 10.60 3.47
C LEU A 28 -6.88 11.63 4.01
N LYS A 29 -7.08 12.10 5.25
CA LYS A 29 -6.19 13.07 5.89
C LYS A 29 -4.87 12.39 6.28
N SER A 30 -3.78 13.08 6.05
CA SER A 30 -2.46 12.65 6.49
C SER A 30 -2.39 12.50 8.01
N THR A 31 -1.56 11.56 8.46
CA THR A 31 -1.18 11.31 9.84
C THR A 31 0.36 11.31 9.94
N PRO A 32 0.97 11.28 11.14
CA PRO A 32 2.44 11.25 11.26
C PRO A 32 3.10 10.07 10.51
N LEU A 33 2.43 8.91 10.44
CA LEU A 33 2.94 7.71 9.79
C LEU A 33 2.60 7.66 8.29
N ILE A 34 1.49 8.29 7.90
CA ILE A 34 0.91 8.30 6.54
C ILE A 34 0.87 9.74 6.07
N GLN A 35 1.88 10.17 5.32
CA GLN A 35 2.10 11.56 4.92
C GLN A 35 1.60 11.83 3.49
N ALA A 36 0.45 11.25 3.10
CA ALA A 36 -0.15 11.32 1.77
C ALA A 36 -0.30 12.74 1.18
N ASP A 37 -0.33 13.79 2.01
CA ASP A 37 -0.36 15.17 1.54
C ASP A 37 1.00 15.76 1.12
N ASN A 38 2.09 15.06 1.44
CA ASN A 38 3.45 15.46 1.13
C ASN A 38 3.66 15.58 -0.40
N PRO A 39 4.27 16.68 -0.89
CA PRO A 39 4.51 16.90 -2.31
C PRO A 39 5.33 15.80 -3.00
N GLU A 40 6.33 15.21 -2.32
CA GLU A 40 7.17 14.14 -2.87
C GLU A 40 6.36 12.87 -3.10
N ILE A 41 5.52 12.49 -2.13
CA ILE A 41 4.61 11.34 -2.23
C ILE A 41 3.60 11.56 -3.35
N LYS A 42 2.95 12.72 -3.40
CA LYS A 42 2.00 13.07 -4.48
C LYS A 42 2.63 13.00 -5.86
N LYS A 43 3.88 13.46 -5.99
CA LYS A 43 4.63 13.41 -7.25
C LYS A 43 4.83 11.96 -7.71
N VAL A 44 5.26 11.07 -6.80
CA VAL A 44 5.47 9.65 -7.13
C VAL A 44 4.14 8.95 -7.41
N ALA A 45 3.10 9.20 -6.62
CA ALA A 45 1.76 8.65 -6.86
C ALA A 45 1.21 9.06 -8.23
N ALA A 46 1.40 10.32 -8.65
CA ALA A 46 1.02 10.78 -9.97
C ALA A 46 1.80 10.07 -11.10
N GLN A 47 3.10 9.83 -10.90
CA GLN A 47 3.93 9.05 -11.84
C GLN A 47 3.46 7.60 -11.95
N ILE A 48 3.15 6.94 -10.83
CA ILE A 48 2.61 5.57 -10.78
C ILE A 48 1.25 5.51 -11.49
N SER A 49 0.38 6.50 -11.25
CA SER A 49 -0.95 6.55 -11.87
C SER A 49 -0.83 6.61 -13.39
N ASN A 50 -0.01 7.54 -13.92
CA ASN A 50 0.09 7.78 -15.36
C ASN A 50 -1.30 7.92 -16.03
N GLY A 51 -2.23 8.62 -15.36
CA GLY A 51 -3.61 8.82 -15.83
C GLY A 51 -4.57 7.65 -15.57
N GLU A 52 -4.13 6.58 -14.89
CA GLU A 52 -4.99 5.47 -14.51
C GLU A 52 -6.09 5.92 -13.55
N LYS A 53 -7.34 5.57 -13.88
CA LYS A 53 -8.54 5.89 -13.09
C LYS A 53 -9.12 4.68 -12.38
N ASN A 54 -8.75 3.46 -12.76
CA ASN A 54 -9.20 2.26 -12.10
C ASN A 54 -8.38 2.02 -10.81
N ALA A 55 -9.05 2.05 -9.65
CA ALA A 55 -8.38 1.94 -8.34
C ALA A 55 -7.63 0.61 -8.16
N TYR A 56 -8.16 -0.50 -8.67
CA TYR A 56 -7.49 -1.80 -8.64
C TYR A 56 -6.20 -1.79 -9.47
N LYS A 57 -6.25 -1.26 -10.70
CA LYS A 57 -5.06 -1.12 -11.55
C LYS A 57 -4.01 -0.21 -10.92
N PHE A 58 -4.42 0.92 -10.34
CA PHE A 58 -3.51 1.78 -9.61
C PHE A 58 -2.83 1.04 -8.44
N SER A 59 -3.64 0.33 -7.65
CA SER A 59 -3.15 -0.43 -6.48
C SER A 59 -2.09 -1.47 -6.89
N ARG A 60 -2.29 -2.13 -8.04
CA ARG A 60 -1.33 -3.07 -8.64
C ARG A 60 -0.04 -2.38 -9.11
N LYS A 61 -0.16 -1.27 -9.84
CA LYS A 61 1.00 -0.47 -10.30
C LYS A 61 1.83 0.05 -9.13
N ALA A 62 1.19 0.44 -8.03
CA ALA A 62 1.88 0.89 -6.83
C ALA A 62 2.72 -0.24 -6.20
N VAL A 63 2.19 -1.48 -6.13
CA VAL A 63 2.98 -2.65 -5.68
C VAL A 63 4.16 -2.90 -6.62
N GLU A 64 3.92 -2.93 -7.93
CA GLU A 64 4.97 -3.17 -8.94
C GLU A 64 6.06 -2.08 -8.91
N TRP A 65 5.68 -0.84 -8.61
CA TRP A 65 6.64 0.25 -8.40
C TRP A 65 7.45 0.01 -7.12
N MET A 66 6.81 -0.36 -6.01
CA MET A 66 7.49 -0.63 -4.74
C MET A 66 8.50 -1.77 -4.87
N GLU A 67 8.13 -2.89 -5.49
CA GLU A 67 9.02 -4.03 -5.72
C GLU A 67 10.28 -3.68 -6.51
N LYS A 68 10.17 -2.70 -7.42
CA LYS A 68 11.29 -2.24 -8.26
C LYS A 68 12.16 -1.17 -7.59
N ASN A 69 11.59 -0.41 -6.65
CA ASN A 69 12.20 0.83 -6.16
C ASN A 69 12.54 0.82 -4.67
N ILE A 70 11.98 -0.10 -3.88
CA ILE A 70 12.17 -0.17 -2.43
C ILE A 70 12.75 -1.53 -2.05
N GLY A 71 13.96 -1.52 -1.50
CA GLY A 71 14.62 -2.70 -0.97
C GLY A 71 14.03 -3.14 0.37
N CYS A 72 13.77 -4.44 0.54
CA CYS A 72 13.40 -5.00 1.82
C CYS A 72 14.65 -5.13 2.71
N ARG A 73 14.74 -4.30 3.76
CA ARG A 73 15.82 -4.35 4.76
C ARG A 73 15.27 -4.08 6.15
N LEU A 74 15.87 -4.72 7.15
CA LEU A 74 15.57 -4.51 8.57
C LEU A 74 16.21 -3.20 9.05
N ILE A 75 15.71 -2.07 8.55
CA ILE A 75 16.10 -0.73 8.96
C ILE A 75 14.93 -0.04 9.66
N GLU A 76 15.24 0.74 10.68
CA GLU A 76 14.25 1.54 11.40
C GLU A 76 13.91 2.80 10.59
N ASN A 77 12.78 2.74 9.87
CA ASN A 77 12.16 3.91 9.28
C ASN A 77 10.88 4.24 10.05
N PHE A 78 10.77 5.46 10.54
CA PHE A 78 9.66 5.90 11.39
C PHE A 78 8.48 6.46 10.59
N SER A 79 8.67 6.77 9.30
CA SER A 79 7.63 7.29 8.42
C SER A 79 7.70 6.74 6.99
N ALA A 80 6.60 6.92 6.26
CA ALA A 80 6.54 6.64 4.83
C ALA A 80 7.54 7.49 4.01
N LEU A 81 7.76 8.75 4.38
CA LEU A 81 8.71 9.62 3.69
C LEU A 81 10.16 9.15 3.88
N ASP A 82 10.52 8.64 5.06
CA ASP A 82 11.86 8.08 5.30
C ASP A 82 12.11 6.88 4.40
N THR A 83 11.11 6.02 4.22
CA THR A 83 11.15 4.86 3.32
C THR A 83 11.28 5.28 1.86
N LEU A 84 10.55 6.33 1.44
CA LEU A 84 10.65 6.87 0.09
C LEU A 84 12.04 7.44 -0.22
N LYS A 85 12.66 8.11 0.76
CA LYS A 85 13.97 8.75 0.62
C LYS A 85 15.11 7.74 0.68
N SER A 86 15.07 6.84 1.65
CA SER A 86 16.10 5.80 1.83
C SER A 86 16.04 4.71 0.76
N ARG A 87 14.90 4.54 0.10
CA ARG A 87 14.63 3.45 -0.87
C ARG A 87 14.77 2.06 -0.26
N GLU A 88 14.68 1.98 1.07
CA GLU A 88 14.79 0.74 1.82
C GLU A 88 13.74 0.79 2.94
N GLY A 89 13.26 -0.35 3.39
CA GLY A 89 12.31 -0.40 4.50
C GLY A 89 11.95 -1.82 4.91
N GLU A 90 11.45 -1.95 6.13
CA GLU A 90 10.90 -3.18 6.64
C GLU A 90 9.39 -3.23 6.42
N CYS A 91 8.74 -4.28 6.90
CA CYS A 91 7.39 -4.64 6.49
C CYS A 91 6.33 -3.60 6.90
N GLN A 92 6.53 -2.95 8.05
CA GLN A 92 5.68 -1.87 8.54
C GLN A 92 5.84 -0.59 7.72
N SER A 93 7.08 -0.14 7.51
CA SER A 93 7.37 1.15 6.87
C SER A 93 7.07 1.13 5.36
N THR A 94 7.28 -0.01 4.70
CA THR A 94 6.80 -0.23 3.31
C THR A 94 5.28 -0.23 3.21
N SER A 95 4.57 -0.77 4.21
CA SER A 95 3.10 -0.70 4.26
C SER A 95 2.59 0.73 4.40
N TYR A 96 3.27 1.57 5.18
CA TYR A 96 2.95 2.99 5.31
C TYR A 96 3.13 3.74 3.97
N LEU A 97 4.25 3.51 3.27
CA LEU A 97 4.50 4.13 1.98
C LEU A 97 3.48 3.69 0.91
N TYR A 98 3.09 2.42 0.92
CA TYR A 98 2.04 1.93 0.02
C TYR A 98 0.70 2.62 0.27
N ALA A 99 0.30 2.73 1.55
CA ALA A 99 -0.92 3.42 1.94
C ALA A 99 -0.89 4.91 1.53
N ASP A 100 0.27 5.55 1.59
CA ASP A 100 0.48 6.92 1.16
C ASP A 100 0.23 7.13 -0.33
N PHE A 101 0.69 6.21 -1.19
CA PHE A 101 0.38 6.28 -2.62
C PHE A 101 -1.11 6.15 -2.91
N LEU A 102 -1.79 5.21 -2.24
CA LEU A 102 -3.23 5.02 -2.40
C LEU A 102 -4.01 6.28 -1.97
N MET A 103 -3.72 6.81 -0.79
CA MET A 103 -4.43 7.96 -0.26
C MET A 103 -4.13 9.27 -1.02
N ALA A 104 -2.88 9.45 -1.48
CA ALA A 104 -2.52 10.56 -2.36
C ALA A 104 -3.32 10.54 -3.68
N SER A 105 -3.64 9.34 -4.18
CA SER A 105 -4.51 9.12 -5.34
C SER A 105 -6.00 9.03 -5.01
N LYS A 106 -6.40 9.39 -3.78
CA LYS A 106 -7.80 9.39 -3.30
C LYS A 106 -8.45 8.00 -3.29
N ILE A 107 -7.67 6.98 -2.95
CA ILE A 107 -8.12 5.62 -2.64
C ILE A 107 -8.02 5.44 -1.13
N LEU A 108 -9.14 5.12 -0.48
CA LEU A 108 -9.14 4.85 0.95
C LEU A 108 -8.42 3.52 1.23
N CYS A 109 -7.48 3.55 2.17
CA CYS A 109 -6.71 2.38 2.59
C CYS A 109 -6.74 2.29 4.13
N ARG A 110 -6.66 1.06 4.65
CA ARG A 110 -6.48 0.77 6.07
C ARG A 110 -5.29 -0.16 6.23
N LEU A 111 -4.40 0.18 7.14
CA LEU A 111 -3.30 -0.68 7.55
C LEU A 111 -3.84 -1.85 8.40
N VAL A 112 -3.35 -3.05 8.12
CA VAL A 112 -3.72 -4.27 8.81
C VAL A 112 -2.44 -4.99 9.17
N ALA A 113 -2.32 -5.38 10.44
CA ALA A 113 -1.25 -6.24 10.95
C ALA A 113 -1.88 -7.54 11.46
N GLY A 114 -1.12 -8.63 11.44
CA GLY A 114 -1.63 -9.94 11.79
C GLY A 114 -0.57 -11.02 11.86
N ILE A 115 -1.02 -12.25 12.05
CA ILE A 115 -0.14 -13.43 12.12
C ILE A 115 -0.12 -14.11 10.77
N VAL A 116 1.09 -14.31 10.24
CA VAL A 116 1.34 -15.05 8.99
C VAL A 116 2.16 -16.31 9.26
N TYR A 117 1.98 -17.33 8.43
CA TYR A 117 2.79 -18.55 8.44
C TYR A 117 3.63 -18.62 7.16
N PRO A 118 4.83 -18.02 7.15
CA PRO A 118 5.68 -18.04 5.96
C PRO A 118 6.39 -19.40 5.83
N SER A 119 6.35 -19.95 4.61
CA SER A 119 6.82 -21.31 4.30
C SER A 119 8.31 -21.53 4.57
N ASN A 120 9.12 -20.48 4.48
CA ASN A 120 10.56 -20.50 4.73
C ASN A 120 10.93 -20.55 6.22
N LEU A 121 10.10 -20.02 7.12
CA LEU A 121 10.40 -19.93 8.56
C LEU A 121 9.67 -21.02 9.37
N ARG A 122 8.68 -21.70 8.77
CA ARG A 122 7.94 -22.81 9.39
C ARG A 122 7.43 -22.48 10.80
N GLY A 123 6.94 -21.25 10.99
CA GLY A 123 6.44 -20.75 12.26
C GLY A 123 5.47 -19.59 12.06
N PHE A 124 4.67 -19.29 13.09
CA PHE A 124 3.77 -18.13 13.09
C PHE A 124 4.53 -16.88 13.47
N ILE A 125 4.41 -15.83 12.66
CA ILE A 125 5.11 -14.55 12.85
C ILE A 125 4.10 -13.42 12.77
N TYR A 126 4.25 -12.45 13.66
CA TYR A 126 3.48 -11.21 13.61
C TYR A 126 4.12 -10.25 12.61
N HIS A 127 3.30 -9.67 11.73
CA HIS A 127 3.68 -8.75 10.67
C HIS A 127 2.66 -7.62 10.57
#